data_AF-A0A1M2VKJ6-F1
#
_entry.id   AF-A0A1M2VKJ6-F1
#
_cell.length_a   1.000
_cell.length_b   1.000
_cell.length_c   1.000
_cell.angle_alpha   90.00
_cell.angle_beta   90.00
_cell.angle_gamma   90.00
#
_symmetry.space_group_name_H-M   'P 1'
#
loop_
_entity.id
_entity.type
_entity.pdbx_description
1 polymer ?
#
loop_
_entity_poly.entity_id
_entity_poly.type
_entity_poly.pdbx_seq_one_letter_code
_entity_poly.pdbx_strand_id
1 'polypeptide(L)'
;MSVCDTPISCTTLSAGSTRPSRPFHSSSAPRRLSVRANRNFSYEDVHVKGAEAIASLAAQAGVDRFVHVSHLNAAHDSPSAFYRTKAAGEERVKEAFPNATIIRPSIMFGYEDRLLNNVAFWPIWWKLNHMRTKVRPVHALDVAQALANVIQIPSMPGTFSLPGPSEMTYEYLLTLVSTVTLNPVSPAPILPKSVALALAKLAQRVWWPALSPDEVVRRYIDDADVPGDWDKFGITPDEIEEHAITYLRRYRSA
;
A
#
# COMPACT_ATOMS: atom_id res chain seq x y z
N MET A 1 -34.58 31.53 -55.81
CA MET A 1 -35.44 32.72 -55.69
C MET A 1 -36.77 32.29 -55.11
N SER A 2 -37.30 33.06 -54.14
CA SER A 2 -38.51 32.82 -53.33
C SER A 2 -38.29 31.90 -52.12
N VAL A 3 -37.75 32.36 -50.97
CA VAL A 3 -38.27 33.29 -49.94
C VAL A 3 -38.92 32.51 -48.78
N CYS A 4 -38.34 32.73 -47.60
CA CYS A 4 -38.76 32.30 -46.27
C CYS A 4 -40.15 32.84 -45.90
N ASP A 5 -40.87 32.15 -45.01
CA ASP A 5 -41.58 32.81 -43.91
C ASP A 5 -41.92 31.81 -42.79
N THR A 6 -41.52 32.16 -41.57
CA THR A 6 -42.06 31.63 -40.30
C THR A 6 -42.91 32.74 -39.67
N PRO A 7 -43.83 32.39 -38.75
CA PRO A 7 -43.59 32.90 -37.40
C PRO A 7 -44.01 31.93 -36.26
N ILE A 8 -43.06 31.74 -35.34
CA ILE A 8 -43.15 31.84 -33.87
C ILE A 8 -44.56 31.77 -33.26
N SER A 9 -44.76 30.77 -32.38
CA SER A 9 -45.68 30.89 -31.26
C SER A 9 -44.98 30.50 -29.95
N CYS A 10 -45.18 31.36 -28.95
CA CYS A 10 -44.54 31.38 -27.64
C CYS A 10 -45.51 30.78 -26.62
N THR A 11 -45.12 29.77 -25.85
CA THR A 11 -45.94 29.28 -24.72
C THR A 11 -45.06 28.75 -23.59
N THR A 12 -44.86 29.65 -22.61
CA THR A 12 -44.75 29.48 -21.15
C THR A 12 -43.96 28.31 -20.53
N LEU A 13 -42.93 28.70 -19.77
CA LEU A 13 -42.38 28.01 -18.60
C LEU A 13 -43.49 27.51 -17.66
N SER A 14 -43.36 26.25 -17.20
CA SER A 14 -43.96 25.79 -15.95
C SER A 14 -42.92 25.02 -15.14
N ALA A 15 -42.64 25.55 -13.95
CA ALA A 15 -41.80 24.96 -12.93
C ALA A 15 -42.55 23.82 -12.19
N GLY A 16 -41.78 22.91 -11.58
CA GLY A 16 -42.20 22.19 -10.38
C GLY A 16 -42.59 20.73 -10.56
N SER A 17 -41.64 19.82 -10.36
CA SER A 17 -41.91 18.45 -9.93
C SER A 17 -40.73 17.96 -9.08
N THR A 18 -40.74 18.37 -7.82
CA THR A 18 -39.87 17.87 -6.75
C THR A 18 -40.19 16.41 -6.47
N ARG A 19 -39.23 15.50 -6.75
CA ARG A 19 -39.30 14.12 -6.22
C ARG A 19 -39.13 14.18 -4.69
N PRO A 20 -39.94 13.45 -3.91
CA PRO A 20 -39.73 13.36 -2.48
C PRO A 20 -38.45 12.55 -2.19
N SER A 21 -37.47 13.20 -1.56
CA SER A 21 -36.30 12.57 -0.97
C SER A 21 -36.75 11.68 0.18
N ARG A 22 -36.59 10.37 0.03
CA ARG A 22 -36.72 9.45 1.17
C ARG A 22 -35.54 9.69 2.12
N PRO A 23 -35.76 9.92 3.42
CA PRO A 23 -34.66 10.03 4.36
C PRO A 23 -33.95 8.68 4.45
N PHE A 24 -32.65 8.68 4.19
CA PHE A 24 -31.75 7.56 4.47
C PHE A 24 -31.80 7.29 5.98
N HIS A 25 -32.54 6.27 6.39
CA HIS A 25 -32.41 5.73 7.73
C HIS A 25 -31.01 5.12 7.85
N SER A 26 -30.17 5.74 8.67
CA SER A 26 -28.90 5.16 9.08
C SER A 26 -29.18 3.95 9.97
N SER A 27 -29.22 2.78 9.33
CA SER A 27 -29.08 1.51 10.04
C SER A 27 -27.78 1.56 10.83
N SER A 28 -27.89 1.67 12.15
CA SER A 28 -26.78 1.63 13.08
C SER A 28 -26.29 0.19 13.22
N ALA A 29 -25.63 -0.30 12.16
CA ALA A 29 -24.82 -1.49 12.26
C ALA A 29 -23.77 -1.28 13.37
N PRO A 30 -23.49 -2.29 14.22
CA PRO A 30 -22.50 -2.16 15.27
C PRO A 30 -21.17 -1.74 14.63
N ARG A 31 -20.62 -0.61 15.07
CA ARG A 31 -19.33 -0.11 14.59
C ARG A 31 -18.27 -1.15 14.98
N ARG A 32 -17.95 -2.06 14.06
CA ARG A 32 -16.64 -2.72 14.09
C ARG A 32 -15.63 -1.59 14.26
N LEU A 33 -14.79 -1.69 15.28
CA LEU A 33 -13.72 -0.73 15.53
C LEU A 33 -12.82 -0.70 14.30
N SER A 34 -13.16 0.21 13.40
CA SER A 34 -12.46 0.46 12.16
C SER A 34 -11.05 0.90 12.51
N VAL A 35 -10.06 0.07 12.16
CA VAL A 35 -8.67 0.35 12.48
C VAL A 35 -8.26 1.58 11.66
N ARG A 36 -7.84 2.63 12.36
CA ARG A 36 -7.56 3.94 11.75
C ARG A 36 -6.22 3.92 11.03
N ALA A 37 -6.20 4.40 9.79
CA ALA A 37 -4.98 4.65 9.03
C ALA A 37 -4.36 6.00 9.41
N ASN A 38 -5.21 7.02 9.61
CA ASN A 38 -4.85 8.34 10.13
C ASN A 38 -5.99 8.90 11.01
N ARG A 39 -5.85 10.10 11.56
CA ARG A 39 -6.87 10.79 12.37
C ARG A 39 -8.22 10.91 11.66
N ASN A 40 -8.21 11.03 10.32
CA ASN A 40 -9.42 11.31 9.52
C ASN A 40 -9.93 10.12 8.70
N PHE A 41 -9.06 9.18 8.31
CA PHE A 41 -9.42 8.07 7.40
C PHE A 41 -9.05 6.72 8.00
N SER A 42 -9.93 5.74 7.84
CA SER A 42 -9.67 4.35 8.23
C SER A 42 -8.94 3.57 7.13
N TYR A 43 -8.36 2.42 7.50
CA TYR A 43 -7.80 1.52 6.48
C TYR A 43 -8.87 0.99 5.52
N GLU A 44 -10.10 0.79 5.99
CA GLU A 44 -11.22 0.33 5.17
C GLU A 44 -11.64 1.40 4.15
N ASP A 45 -11.68 2.67 4.56
CA ASP A 45 -12.01 3.76 3.64
C ASP A 45 -10.97 3.91 2.53
N VAL A 46 -9.68 3.76 2.87
CA VAL A 46 -8.57 3.95 1.91
C VAL A 46 -8.39 2.73 1.02
N HIS A 47 -8.26 1.53 1.58
CA HIS A 47 -7.90 0.34 0.82
C HIS A 47 -9.09 -0.36 0.18
N VAL A 48 -10.29 -0.28 0.78
CA VAL A 48 -11.47 -0.98 0.26
C VAL A 48 -12.35 0.00 -0.53
N LYS A 49 -12.96 0.97 0.14
CA LYS A 49 -13.92 1.89 -0.51
C LYS A 49 -13.26 2.75 -1.58
N GLY A 50 -12.06 3.27 -1.30
CA GLY A 50 -11.30 4.09 -2.25
C GLY A 50 -10.92 3.28 -3.50
N ALA A 51 -10.41 2.07 -3.32
CA ALA A 51 -10.02 1.20 -4.44
C ALA A 51 -11.23 0.76 -5.27
N GLU A 52 -12.33 0.37 -4.62
CA GLU A 52 -13.59 0.00 -5.27
C GLU A 52 -14.17 1.15 -6.11
N ALA A 53 -14.19 2.37 -5.54
CA ALA A 53 -14.71 3.54 -6.24
C ALA A 53 -13.90 3.85 -7.50
N ILE A 54 -12.57 3.82 -7.40
CA ILE A 54 -11.69 4.07 -8.55
C ILE A 54 -11.88 2.99 -9.62
N ALA A 55 -11.91 1.71 -9.23
CA ALA A 55 -12.09 0.59 -10.17
C ALA A 55 -13.46 0.64 -10.87
N SER A 56 -14.53 0.93 -10.13
CA SER A 56 -15.88 1.05 -10.68
C SER A 56 -16.00 2.23 -11.66
N LEU A 57 -15.42 3.39 -11.32
CA LEU A 57 -15.42 4.55 -12.20
C LEU A 57 -14.56 4.32 -13.45
N ALA A 58 -13.42 3.64 -13.30
CA ALA A 58 -12.57 3.26 -14.44
C ALA A 58 -13.31 2.31 -15.39
N ALA A 59 -14.05 1.33 -14.86
CA ALA A 59 -14.88 0.44 -15.65
C ALA A 59 -15.99 1.19 -16.39
N GLN A 60 -16.69 2.12 -15.70
CA GLN A 60 -17.74 2.95 -16.30
C GLN A 60 -17.21 3.89 -17.39
N ALA A 61 -16.00 4.40 -17.22
CA ALA A 61 -15.32 5.24 -18.20
C ALA A 61 -14.78 4.47 -19.41
N GLY A 62 -14.86 3.13 -19.41
CA GLY A 62 -14.33 2.29 -20.48
C GLY A 62 -12.81 2.29 -20.55
N VAL A 63 -12.12 2.42 -19.41
CA VAL A 63 -10.66 2.34 -19.35
C VAL A 63 -10.21 0.95 -19.79
N ASP A 64 -9.33 0.87 -20.78
CA ASP A 64 -8.84 -0.42 -21.30
C ASP A 64 -8.04 -1.22 -20.27
N ARG A 65 -7.25 -0.54 -19.45
CA ARG A 65 -6.30 -1.14 -18.52
C ARG A 65 -6.31 -0.47 -17.16
N PHE A 66 -6.62 -1.26 -16.13
CA PHE A 66 -6.60 -0.83 -14.75
C PHE A 66 -5.54 -1.61 -13.97
N VAL A 67 -4.59 -0.89 -13.36
CA VAL A 67 -3.52 -1.47 -12.54
C VAL A 67 -3.72 -1.06 -11.09
N HIS A 68 -3.74 -2.05 -10.19
CA HIS A 68 -3.90 -1.84 -8.76
C HIS A 68 -2.68 -2.36 -8.00
N VAL A 69 -2.09 -1.54 -7.14
CA VAL A 69 -0.91 -1.91 -6.34
C VAL A 69 -1.34 -2.26 -4.92
N SER A 70 -1.16 -3.52 -4.56
CA SER A 70 -1.45 -4.04 -3.23
C SER A 70 -0.18 -4.25 -2.41
N HIS A 71 0.08 -5.47 -1.91
CA HIS A 71 1.27 -5.85 -1.16
C HIS A 71 1.40 -7.39 -1.16
N LEU A 72 2.62 -7.91 -1.10
CA LEU A 72 2.93 -9.34 -1.06
C LEU A 72 2.12 -10.12 -0.01
N ASN A 73 2.08 -9.63 1.24
CA ASN A 73 1.40 -10.29 2.36
C ASN A 73 -0.08 -9.94 2.50
N ALA A 74 -0.72 -9.41 1.45
CA ALA A 74 -2.16 -9.14 1.47
C ALA A 74 -2.95 -10.45 1.59
N ALA A 75 -3.46 -10.73 2.79
CA ALA A 75 -4.26 -11.91 3.10
C ALA A 75 -5.39 -11.59 4.09
N HIS A 76 -6.55 -12.23 3.95
CA HIS A 76 -7.74 -11.99 4.76
C HIS A 76 -7.62 -12.46 6.21
N ASP A 77 -6.79 -13.47 6.45
CA ASP A 77 -6.49 -14.08 7.74
C ASP A 77 -5.28 -13.44 8.44
N SER A 78 -4.63 -12.46 7.80
CA SER A 78 -3.46 -11.79 8.36
C SER A 78 -3.78 -11.12 9.70
N PRO A 79 -2.88 -11.17 10.71
CA PRO A 79 -3.12 -10.50 11.98
C PRO A 79 -3.09 -8.97 11.87
N SER A 80 -2.47 -8.39 10.83
CA SER A 80 -2.48 -6.94 10.60
C SER A 80 -3.76 -6.49 9.89
N ALA A 81 -4.34 -5.38 10.35
CA ALA A 81 -5.50 -4.79 9.70
C ALA A 81 -5.13 -4.21 8.33
N PHE A 82 -3.90 -3.72 8.19
CA PHE A 82 -3.39 -3.22 6.92
C PHE A 82 -3.41 -4.29 5.82
N TYR A 83 -2.93 -5.50 6.09
CA TYR A 83 -2.91 -6.57 5.09
C TYR A 83 -4.32 -7.12 4.81
N ARG A 84 -5.17 -7.28 5.83
CA ARG A 84 -6.56 -7.71 5.63
C ARG A 84 -7.35 -6.74 4.76
N THR A 85 -7.20 -5.44 5.00
CA THR A 85 -7.92 -4.41 4.22
C THR A 85 -7.40 -4.28 2.80
N LYS A 86 -6.09 -4.51 2.57
CA LYS A 86 -5.55 -4.64 1.21
C LYS A 86 -6.11 -5.84 0.47
N ALA A 87 -6.19 -7.01 1.12
CA ALA A 87 -6.77 -8.21 0.52
C ALA A 87 -8.25 -8.00 0.13
N ALA A 88 -9.05 -7.42 1.05
CA ALA A 88 -10.43 -7.04 0.76
C ALA A 88 -10.54 -5.99 -0.37
N GLY A 89 -9.61 -5.05 -0.44
CA GLY A 89 -9.55 -4.07 -1.53
C GLY A 89 -9.30 -4.73 -2.89
N GLU A 90 -8.41 -5.72 -2.95
CA GLU A 90 -8.15 -6.48 -4.17
C GLU A 90 -9.38 -7.24 -4.66
N GLU A 91 -10.15 -7.86 -3.77
CA GLU A 91 -11.41 -8.53 -4.13
C GLU A 91 -12.40 -7.54 -4.75
N ARG A 92 -12.61 -6.39 -4.12
CA ARG A 92 -13.51 -5.35 -4.64
C ARG A 92 -13.05 -4.78 -5.98
N VAL A 93 -11.73 -4.63 -6.16
CA VAL A 93 -11.17 -4.21 -7.45
C VAL A 93 -11.44 -5.26 -8.53
N LYS A 94 -11.25 -6.54 -8.24
CA LYS A 94 -11.54 -7.64 -9.19
C LYS A 94 -13.03 -7.71 -9.53
N GLU A 95 -13.91 -7.50 -8.55
CA GLU A 95 -15.36 -7.47 -8.77
C GLU A 95 -15.77 -6.28 -9.65
N ALA A 96 -15.23 -5.09 -9.39
CA ALA A 96 -15.58 -3.86 -10.12
C ALA A 96 -14.92 -3.78 -11.51
N PHE A 97 -13.71 -4.32 -11.67
CA PHE A 97 -12.95 -4.34 -12.92
C PHE A 97 -12.32 -5.75 -13.10
N PRO A 98 -13.03 -6.70 -13.74
CA PRO A 98 -12.59 -8.10 -13.86
C PRO A 98 -11.25 -8.29 -14.58
N ASN A 99 -10.91 -7.37 -15.49
CA ASN A 99 -9.66 -7.42 -16.26
C ASN A 99 -8.49 -6.69 -15.57
N ALA A 100 -8.59 -6.45 -14.26
CA ALA A 100 -7.59 -5.65 -13.55
C ALA A 100 -6.28 -6.43 -13.38
N THR A 101 -5.17 -5.71 -13.51
CA THR A 101 -3.84 -6.21 -13.16
C THR A 101 -3.52 -5.78 -11.73
N ILE A 102 -3.43 -6.74 -10.81
CA ILE A 102 -3.07 -6.48 -9.42
C ILE A 102 -1.61 -6.84 -9.22
N ILE A 103 -0.81 -5.88 -8.78
CA ILE A 103 0.61 -6.07 -8.48
C ILE A 103 0.80 -6.07 -6.97
N ARG A 104 1.43 -7.13 -6.46
CA ARG A 104 1.73 -7.34 -5.04
C ARG A 104 3.24 -7.24 -4.82
N PRO A 105 3.79 -6.01 -4.69
CA PRO A 105 5.19 -5.84 -4.34
C PRO A 105 5.43 -6.18 -2.87
N SER A 106 6.64 -6.60 -2.58
CA SER A 106 7.12 -6.66 -1.21
C SER A 106 7.40 -5.26 -0.63
N ILE A 107 7.95 -5.19 0.57
CA ILE A 107 8.43 -3.94 1.14
C ILE A 107 9.51 -3.33 0.23
N MET A 108 9.27 -2.10 -0.22
CA MET A 108 10.17 -1.42 -1.15
C MET A 108 11.28 -0.64 -0.43
N PHE A 109 12.47 -0.60 -1.02
CA PHE A 109 13.57 0.28 -0.61
C PHE A 109 13.95 1.28 -1.72
N GLY A 110 14.52 2.43 -1.35
CA GLY A 110 14.77 3.58 -2.24
C GLY A 110 15.09 4.88 -1.50
N TYR A 111 15.18 6.01 -2.19
CA TYR A 111 15.60 7.31 -1.62
C TYR A 111 14.75 7.80 -0.43
N GLU A 112 13.44 7.54 -0.45
CA GLU A 112 12.48 8.00 0.58
C GLU A 112 11.72 6.82 1.20
N ASP A 113 12.32 5.64 1.17
CA ASP A 113 11.71 4.45 1.73
C ASP A 113 11.56 4.53 3.26
N ARG A 114 10.67 3.69 3.79
CA ARG A 114 10.44 3.58 5.24
C ARG A 114 11.15 2.39 5.87
N LEU A 115 11.89 1.60 5.09
CA LEU A 115 12.62 0.44 5.60
C LEU A 115 14.03 0.85 6.06
N LEU A 116 14.88 1.26 5.12
CA LEU A 116 16.27 1.64 5.34
C LEU A 116 16.38 3.01 6.03
N ASN A 117 15.66 4.02 5.55
CA ASN A 117 15.79 5.37 6.12
C ASN A 117 15.31 5.46 7.57
N ASN A 118 14.26 4.71 7.92
CA ASN A 118 13.80 4.68 9.31
C ASN A 118 14.88 4.06 10.21
N VAL A 119 15.55 3.01 9.75
CA VAL A 119 16.67 2.40 10.51
C VAL A 119 17.83 3.37 10.66
N ALA A 120 18.17 4.11 9.59
CA ALA A 120 19.29 5.04 9.59
C ALA A 120 19.01 6.34 10.37
N PHE A 121 17.76 6.82 10.37
CA PHE A 121 17.37 8.07 11.01
C PHE A 121 17.11 7.93 12.51
N TRP A 122 16.49 6.83 12.94
CA TRP A 122 16.12 6.64 14.34
C TRP A 122 17.26 5.98 15.13
N PRO A 123 17.83 6.65 16.15
CA PRO A 123 18.97 6.11 16.90
C PRO A 123 18.62 4.88 17.74
N ILE A 124 17.33 4.74 18.10
CA ILE A 124 16.81 3.62 18.90
C ILE A 124 15.85 2.82 18.03
N TRP A 125 16.29 1.64 17.60
CA TRP A 125 15.47 0.71 16.84
C TRP A 125 15.00 -0.44 17.72
N TRP A 126 13.70 -0.51 18.01
CA TRP A 126 13.16 -1.59 18.83
C TRP A 126 13.34 -2.95 18.17
N LYS A 127 14.04 -3.86 18.86
CA LYS A 127 14.26 -5.23 18.42
C LYS A 127 13.00 -6.04 18.71
N LEU A 128 12.18 -6.24 17.68
CA LEU A 128 10.97 -7.05 17.73
C LEU A 128 11.28 -8.47 17.25
N ASN A 129 10.64 -9.47 17.83
CA ASN A 129 10.74 -10.89 17.42
C ASN A 129 12.19 -11.44 17.32
N HIS A 130 13.11 -10.98 18.18
CA HIS A 130 14.53 -11.29 18.06
C HIS A 130 15.14 -10.96 16.68
N MET A 131 14.51 -10.07 15.91
CA MET A 131 14.91 -9.66 14.55
C MET A 131 14.96 -10.81 13.54
N ARG A 132 14.30 -11.94 13.84
CA ARG A 132 14.28 -13.14 13.00
C ARG A 132 13.21 -13.11 11.92
N THR A 133 12.32 -12.12 11.95
CA THR A 133 11.28 -11.97 10.94
C THR A 133 11.91 -11.81 9.57
N LYS A 134 11.45 -12.63 8.62
CA LYS A 134 11.96 -12.72 7.25
C LYS A 134 11.24 -11.71 6.36
N VAL A 135 12.01 -10.96 5.58
CA VAL A 135 11.54 -9.97 4.62
C VAL A 135 12.26 -10.15 3.28
N ARG A 136 11.59 -9.84 2.18
CA ARG A 136 12.15 -9.89 0.82
C ARG A 136 12.09 -8.48 0.21
N PRO A 137 13.02 -7.56 0.56
CA PRO A 137 12.95 -6.18 0.11
C PRO A 137 13.10 -6.08 -1.40
N VAL A 138 12.30 -5.23 -2.04
CA VAL A 138 12.35 -5.02 -3.48
C VAL A 138 12.76 -3.58 -3.81
N HIS A 139 13.52 -3.38 -4.87
CA HIS A 139 13.89 -2.05 -5.31
C HIS A 139 12.68 -1.27 -5.84
N ALA A 140 12.51 -0.02 -5.41
CA ALA A 140 11.38 0.79 -5.85
C ALA A 140 11.40 1.10 -7.36
N LEU A 141 12.58 1.22 -7.98
CA LEU A 141 12.70 1.48 -9.42
C LEU A 141 12.36 0.23 -10.25
N ASP A 142 12.69 -0.97 -9.78
CA ASP A 142 12.31 -2.21 -10.47
C ASP A 142 10.79 -2.39 -10.50
N VAL A 143 10.11 -2.09 -9.38
CA VAL A 143 8.65 -2.09 -9.34
C VAL A 143 8.07 -1.01 -10.25
N ALA A 144 8.67 0.18 -10.30
CA ALA A 144 8.25 1.24 -11.20
C ALA A 144 8.43 0.86 -12.68
N GLN A 145 9.55 0.21 -13.02
CA GLN A 145 9.80 -0.31 -14.35
C GLN A 145 8.82 -1.44 -14.70
N ALA A 146 8.48 -2.30 -13.74
CA ALA A 146 7.47 -3.35 -13.95
C ALA A 146 6.11 -2.74 -14.26
N LEU A 147 5.69 -1.72 -13.51
CA LEU A 147 4.47 -0.96 -13.76
C LEU A 147 4.48 -0.26 -15.12
N ALA A 148 5.63 0.28 -15.55
CA ALA A 148 5.77 0.88 -16.87
C ALA A 148 5.66 -0.18 -17.99
N ASN A 149 6.27 -1.35 -17.80
CA ASN A 149 6.25 -2.45 -18.78
C ASN A 149 4.85 -3.08 -18.90
N VAL A 150 4.06 -3.13 -17.82
CA VAL A 150 2.64 -3.55 -17.85
C VAL A 150 1.84 -2.74 -18.88
N ILE A 151 2.23 -1.47 -19.12
CA ILE A 151 1.53 -0.63 -20.09
C ILE A 151 1.80 -1.08 -21.54
N GLN A 152 2.90 -1.78 -21.80
CA GLN A 152 3.28 -2.23 -23.14
C GLN A 152 2.83 -3.66 -23.43
N ILE A 153 2.63 -4.47 -22.39
CA ILE A 153 2.25 -5.87 -22.54
C ILE A 153 0.75 -5.97 -22.90
N PRO A 154 0.37 -6.80 -23.91
CA PRO A 154 -1.04 -7.08 -24.19
C PRO A 154 -1.77 -7.58 -22.94
N SER A 155 -3.03 -7.16 -22.77
CA SER A 155 -3.88 -7.37 -21.59
C SER A 155 -3.48 -8.56 -20.72
N MET A 156 -3.01 -8.26 -19.49
CA MET A 156 -2.58 -9.26 -18.53
C MET A 156 -3.44 -9.17 -17.25
N PRO A 157 -4.69 -9.68 -17.29
CA PRO A 157 -5.53 -9.73 -16.11
C PRO A 157 -4.99 -10.76 -15.13
N GLY A 158 -5.01 -10.43 -13.83
CA GLY A 158 -4.54 -11.35 -12.80
C GLY A 158 -3.86 -10.67 -11.63
N THR A 159 -3.28 -11.48 -10.75
CA THR A 159 -2.53 -11.02 -9.58
C THR A 159 -1.10 -11.51 -9.72
N PHE A 160 -0.15 -10.57 -9.68
CA PHE A 160 1.28 -10.82 -9.88
C PHE A 160 2.06 -10.47 -8.62
N SER A 161 2.88 -11.38 -8.14
CA SER A 161 3.68 -11.20 -6.93
C SER A 161 5.09 -10.77 -7.31
N LEU A 162 5.57 -9.68 -6.69
CA LEU A 162 6.90 -9.12 -6.92
C LEU A 162 7.72 -9.13 -5.62
N PRO A 163 8.21 -10.30 -5.17
CA PRO A 163 9.13 -10.42 -4.05
C PRO A 163 10.53 -9.92 -4.43
N GLY A 164 11.31 -9.45 -3.45
CA GLY A 164 12.74 -9.22 -3.65
C GLY A 164 13.51 -10.51 -4.00
N PRO A 165 14.70 -10.39 -4.61
CA PRO A 165 15.51 -11.54 -5.02
C PRO A 165 16.01 -12.39 -3.84
N SER A 166 16.46 -11.72 -2.76
CA SER A 166 16.97 -12.39 -1.56
C SER A 166 16.03 -12.29 -0.36
N GLU A 167 15.89 -13.40 0.37
CA GLU A 167 15.27 -13.44 1.69
C GLU A 167 16.25 -12.95 2.76
N MET A 168 15.84 -11.97 3.54
CA MET A 168 16.67 -11.32 4.55
C MET A 168 15.95 -11.23 5.89
N THR A 169 16.71 -11.14 6.98
CA THR A 169 16.15 -10.89 8.31
C THR A 169 16.30 -9.41 8.67
N TYR A 170 15.50 -8.92 9.61
CA TYR A 170 15.71 -7.57 10.16
C TYR A 170 17.08 -7.41 10.82
N GLU A 171 17.66 -8.50 11.36
CA GLU A 171 19.02 -8.50 11.90
C GLU A 171 20.05 -8.19 10.81
N TYR A 172 19.90 -8.84 9.64
CA TYR A 172 20.75 -8.57 8.49
C TYR A 172 20.59 -7.13 8.00
N LEU A 173 19.36 -6.63 7.87
CA LEU A 173 19.11 -5.25 7.44
C LEU A 173 19.74 -4.20 8.38
N LEU A 174 19.67 -4.42 9.69
CA LEU A 174 20.31 -3.54 10.67
C LEU A 174 21.82 -3.57 10.55
N THR A 175 22.40 -4.76 10.35
CA THR A 175 23.83 -4.94 10.11
C THR A 175 24.24 -4.23 8.82
N LEU A 176 23.51 -4.43 7.72
CA LEU A 176 23.74 -3.77 6.44
C LEU A 176 23.76 -2.24 6.59
N VAL A 177 22.73 -1.66 7.22
CA VAL A 177 22.66 -0.20 7.42
C VAL A 177 23.83 0.29 8.29
N SER A 178 24.15 -0.43 9.37
CA SER A 178 25.28 -0.08 10.25
C SER A 178 26.61 -0.12 9.51
N THR A 179 26.86 -1.17 8.71
CA THR A 179 28.08 -1.32 7.90
C THR A 179 28.21 -0.23 6.86
N VAL A 180 27.11 0.14 6.18
CA VAL A 180 27.14 1.16 5.12
C VAL A 180 27.26 2.58 5.68
N THR A 181 26.59 2.87 6.79
CA THR A 181 26.60 4.21 7.43
C THR A 181 27.76 4.43 8.38
N LEU A 182 28.49 3.37 8.76
CA LEU A 182 29.53 3.37 9.79
C LEU A 182 29.04 3.79 11.19
N ASN A 183 27.74 3.78 11.41
CA ASN A 183 27.14 4.04 12.71
C ASN A 183 26.96 2.74 13.49
N PRO A 184 27.11 2.74 14.82
CA PRO A 184 26.93 1.53 15.62
C PRO A 184 25.48 1.02 15.56
N VAL A 185 25.31 -0.31 15.60
CA VAL A 185 23.99 -0.94 15.69
C VAL A 185 23.28 -0.47 16.96
N SER A 186 21.98 -0.20 16.85
CA SER A 186 21.18 0.27 17.97
C SER A 186 21.26 -0.67 19.20
N PRO A 187 21.57 -0.14 20.40
CA PRO A 187 21.72 -0.93 21.62
C PRO A 187 20.37 -1.33 22.25
N ALA A 188 19.25 -1.08 21.55
CA ALA A 188 17.92 -1.29 22.10
C ALA A 188 17.68 -2.75 22.56
N PRO A 189 16.95 -2.96 23.67
CA PRO A 189 16.61 -4.29 24.15
C PRO A 189 15.56 -4.96 23.26
N ILE A 190 15.45 -6.28 23.40
CA ILE A 190 14.39 -7.07 22.76
C ILE A 190 13.10 -6.85 23.54
N LEU A 191 12.07 -6.34 22.87
CA LEU A 191 10.78 -6.03 23.50
C LEU A 191 9.78 -7.17 23.28
N PRO A 192 9.11 -7.66 24.35
CA PRO A 192 7.95 -8.53 24.20
C PRO A 192 6.84 -7.86 23.40
N LYS A 193 6.10 -8.65 22.60
CA LYS A 193 5.05 -8.16 21.70
C LYS A 193 3.98 -7.32 22.42
N SER A 194 3.56 -7.74 23.61
CA SER A 194 2.55 -7.04 24.41
C SER A 194 3.02 -5.65 24.84
N VAL A 195 4.27 -5.52 25.28
CA VAL A 195 4.90 -4.26 25.68
C VAL A 195 5.02 -3.33 24.48
N ALA A 196 5.54 -3.84 23.34
CA ALA A 196 5.66 -3.07 22.12
C ALA A 196 4.30 -2.54 21.62
N LEU A 197 3.24 -3.35 21.68
CA LEU A 197 1.89 -2.93 21.32
C LEU A 197 1.32 -1.87 22.27
N ALA A 198 1.56 -1.99 23.58
CA ALA A 198 1.11 -1.00 24.56
C ALA A 198 1.81 0.35 24.34
N LEU A 199 3.13 0.34 24.14
CA LEU A 199 3.91 1.54 23.84
C LEU A 199 3.47 2.18 22.51
N ALA A 200 3.25 1.40 21.46
CA ALA A 200 2.79 1.91 20.17
C ALA A 200 1.39 2.54 20.26
N LYS A 201 0.46 1.93 21.02
CA LYS A 201 -0.89 2.49 21.25
C LYS A 201 -0.83 3.83 21.98
N LEU A 202 0.05 3.94 22.98
CA LEU A 202 0.25 5.18 23.72
C LEU A 202 0.89 6.25 22.81
N ALA A 203 1.93 5.88 22.07
CA ALA A 203 2.62 6.79 21.15
C ALA A 203 1.68 7.33 20.06
N GLN A 204 0.84 6.48 19.46
CA GLN A 204 -0.13 6.89 18.44
C GLN A 204 -1.16 7.90 18.97
N ARG A 205 -1.48 7.86 20.28
CA ARG A 205 -2.39 8.82 20.92
C ARG A 205 -1.75 10.19 21.11
N VAL A 206 -0.44 10.23 21.31
CA VAL A 206 0.33 11.46 21.55
C VAL A 206 0.77 12.08 20.23
N TRP A 207 1.26 11.29 19.28
CA TRP A 207 1.80 11.74 18.00
C TRP A 207 1.43 10.75 16.88
N TRP A 208 0.69 11.20 15.86
CA TRP A 208 0.21 10.34 14.77
C TRP A 208 1.30 9.80 13.80
N PRO A 209 2.44 10.48 13.56
CA PRO A 209 3.61 9.86 12.92
C PRO A 209 4.38 8.78 13.69
N ALA A 210 4.09 8.55 14.97
CA ALA A 210 4.82 7.53 15.72
C ALA A 210 4.47 6.11 15.26
N LEU A 211 5.34 5.15 15.62
CA LEU A 211 5.21 3.73 15.29
C LEU A 211 3.78 3.24 15.56
N SER A 212 3.10 2.80 14.51
CA SER A 212 1.71 2.36 14.65
C SER A 212 1.61 0.97 15.28
N PRO A 213 0.55 0.67 16.05
CA PRO A 213 0.34 -0.68 16.59
C PRO A 213 0.27 -1.76 15.51
N ASP A 214 -0.26 -1.41 14.34
CA ASP A 214 -0.31 -2.31 13.18
C ASP A 214 1.08 -2.56 12.59
N GLU A 215 1.93 -1.53 12.52
CA GLU A 215 3.33 -1.68 12.09
C GLU A 215 4.11 -2.60 13.02
N VAL A 216 3.87 -2.53 14.34
CA VAL A 216 4.45 -3.51 15.28
C VAL A 216 4.02 -4.92 14.88
N VAL A 217 2.72 -5.16 14.67
CA VAL A 217 2.22 -6.50 14.25
C VAL A 217 2.86 -6.94 12.94
N ARG A 218 2.97 -6.05 11.95
CA ARG A 218 3.58 -6.35 10.65
C ARG A 218 5.04 -6.79 10.77
N ARG A 219 5.81 -6.22 11.70
CA ARG A 219 7.21 -6.64 11.95
C ARG A 219 7.33 -8.04 12.59
N TYR A 220 6.23 -8.68 13.00
CA TYR A 220 6.18 -10.10 13.41
C TYR A 220 5.66 -11.02 12.30
N ILE A 221 5.35 -10.51 11.11
CA ILE A 221 4.83 -11.30 9.99
C ILE A 221 5.98 -11.50 9.00
N ASP A 222 6.27 -12.76 8.68
CA ASP A 222 7.22 -13.10 7.62
C ASP A 222 6.61 -12.85 6.25
N ASP A 223 7.44 -12.40 5.30
CA ASP A 223 7.03 -12.26 3.91
C ASP A 223 6.72 -13.64 3.29
N ALA A 224 5.66 -13.69 2.49
CA ALA A 224 5.24 -14.92 1.82
C ALA A 224 6.33 -15.46 0.89
N ASP A 225 6.55 -16.78 0.93
CA ASP A 225 7.49 -17.49 0.06
C ASP A 225 6.77 -17.87 -1.25
N VAL A 226 6.79 -16.94 -2.20
CA VAL A 226 6.16 -17.10 -3.51
C VAL A 226 7.19 -16.88 -4.62
N PRO A 227 7.13 -17.64 -5.73
CA PRO A 227 7.97 -17.36 -6.88
C PRO A 227 7.58 -15.98 -7.44
N GLY A 228 8.58 -15.15 -7.73
CA GLY A 228 8.34 -13.82 -8.28
C GLY A 228 7.95 -13.89 -9.75
N ASP A 229 6.92 -13.13 -10.13
CA ASP A 229 6.43 -13.04 -11.51
C ASP A 229 7.25 -12.07 -12.39
N TRP A 230 8.52 -11.85 -12.04
CA TRP A 230 9.40 -10.85 -12.67
C TRP A 230 9.63 -11.09 -14.17
N ASP A 231 9.71 -12.35 -14.58
CA ASP A 231 9.89 -12.75 -15.98
C ASP A 231 8.76 -12.22 -16.88
N LYS A 232 7.54 -12.13 -16.34
CA LYS A 232 6.38 -11.60 -17.08
C LYS A 232 6.52 -10.13 -17.43
N PHE A 233 7.33 -9.40 -16.66
CA PHE A 233 7.61 -7.98 -16.86
C PHE A 233 8.97 -7.74 -17.52
N GLY A 234 9.75 -8.80 -17.79
CA GLY A 234 11.07 -8.71 -18.42
C GLY A 234 12.11 -7.97 -17.59
N ILE A 235 12.03 -8.09 -16.27
CA ILE A 235 12.92 -7.40 -15.32
C ILE A 235 13.61 -8.44 -14.46
N THR A 236 14.91 -8.27 -14.23
CA THR A 236 15.64 -8.97 -13.19
C THR A 236 15.72 -8.04 -11.98
N PRO A 237 15.17 -8.40 -10.81
CA PRO A 237 15.17 -7.51 -9.66
C PRO A 237 16.58 -7.39 -9.08
N ASP A 238 16.93 -6.18 -8.68
CA ASP A 238 18.24 -5.86 -8.12
C ASP A 238 18.34 -6.23 -6.63
N GLU A 239 19.54 -6.63 -6.21
CA GLU A 239 19.85 -6.90 -4.81
C GLU A 239 20.00 -5.60 -4.00
N ILE A 240 19.66 -5.65 -2.72
CA ILE A 240 19.68 -4.45 -1.86
C ILE A 240 21.11 -3.95 -1.62
N GLU A 241 22.09 -4.85 -1.56
CA GLU A 241 23.50 -4.54 -1.30
C GLU A 241 24.10 -3.63 -2.37
N GLU A 242 23.70 -3.81 -3.62
CA GLU A 242 24.21 -3.04 -4.75
C GLU A 242 23.80 -1.56 -4.68
N HIS A 243 22.60 -1.30 -4.14
CA HIS A 243 22.00 0.03 -4.09
C HIS A 243 22.04 0.68 -2.71
N ALA A 244 22.31 -0.08 -1.65
CA ALA A 244 22.26 0.39 -0.26
C ALA A 244 23.13 1.65 -0.04
N ILE A 245 24.35 1.67 -0.58
CA ILE A 245 25.27 2.81 -0.46
C ILE A 245 24.70 4.08 -1.07
N THR A 246 23.98 3.98 -2.18
CA THR A 246 23.42 5.14 -2.90
C THR A 246 22.39 5.87 -2.04
N TYR A 247 21.54 5.12 -1.34
CA TYR A 247 20.48 5.69 -0.50
C TYR A 247 20.95 6.07 0.90
N LEU A 248 21.88 5.30 1.47
CA LEU A 248 22.32 5.47 2.86
C LEU A 248 23.51 6.43 3.02
N ARG A 249 24.20 6.81 1.93
CA ARG A 249 25.37 7.71 1.97
C ARG A 249 25.10 9.00 2.77
N ARG A 250 23.88 9.53 2.70
CA ARG A 250 23.50 10.77 3.42
C ARG A 250 23.56 10.66 4.95
N TYR A 251 23.53 9.46 5.51
CA TYR A 251 23.58 9.21 6.96
C TYR A 251 24.99 8.83 7.45
N ARG A 252 25.95 8.71 6.53
CA ARG A 252 27.34 8.42 6.88
C ARG A 252 27.99 9.68 7.46
N SER A 253 28.67 9.54 8.59
CA SER A 253 29.51 10.62 9.12
C SER A 253 30.65 10.91 8.13
N ALA A 254 30.93 12.20 7.91
CA ALA A 254 32.03 12.65 7.05
C ALA A 254 33.39 12.11 7.52
#